data_AF-A0AA47N613-F1
#
_entry.id   AF-A0AA47N613-F1
#
_cell.length_a   1.000
_cell.length_b   1.000
_cell.length_c   1.000
_cell.angle_alpha   90.00
_cell.angle_beta   90.00
_cell.angle_gamma   90.00
#
_symmetry.space_group_name_H-M   'P 1'
#
loop_
_entity.id
_entity.type
_entity.pdbx_description
1 polymer ?
#
loop_
_entity_poly.entity_id
_entity_poly.type
_entity_poly.pdbx_seq_one_letter_code
_entity_poly.pdbx_strand_id
1 'polypeptide(L)'
;MWWLLWVLAALLVLFSCLDVWYFLRAAAVLIRAWFQTPVWDVTAEQVVVGRVLPRDIDMCHMNNARYLREGDFARFSLYMRNGVFKALRALGASMVVGATTIRFRRALCIGEGFELRSRIVTWDEKSFFLEQRFVSTKDELVCAVMYCRQNVIRSSPDKIMQHLCKRKVECPEFPADLQHWVNFISASSQALRAEGRQPPPVLALVLLEEVELRWWWVNYALGKADRCRTPGYQVPQPDQVGALHCPLHTLGYTWSPFSTLAPVAELMSRTLQCGQSSKVPK
;
A
#
# COMPACT_ATOMS: atom_id res chain seq x y z
N MET A 1 41.25 22.65 5.29
CA MET A 1 40.02 23.33 4.87
C MET A 1 39.16 22.48 3.94
N TRP A 2 39.71 21.88 2.87
CA TRP A 2 38.96 21.10 1.87
C TRP A 2 38.16 19.90 2.40
N TRP A 3 38.68 19.19 3.41
CA TRP A 3 37.96 18.07 4.03
C TRP A 3 36.63 18.50 4.68
N LEU A 4 36.54 19.73 5.20
CA LEU A 4 35.31 20.28 5.77
C LEU A 4 34.23 20.45 4.69
N LEU A 5 34.61 20.90 3.50
CA LEU A 5 33.71 21.06 2.36
C LEU A 5 33.15 19.70 1.90
N TRP A 6 34.00 18.66 1.85
CA TRP A 6 33.56 17.30 1.53
C TRP A 6 32.59 16.75 2.58
N VAL A 7 32.84 17.00 3.87
CA VAL A 7 31.92 16.61 4.95
C VAL A 7 30.57 17.34 4.82
N LEU A 8 30.58 18.66 4.61
CA LEU A 8 29.35 19.44 4.44
C LEU A 8 28.57 19.01 3.19
N ALA A 9 29.26 18.75 2.07
CA ALA A 9 28.65 18.24 0.85
C ALA A 9 28.01 16.86 1.08
N ALA A 10 28.70 15.94 1.76
CA ALA A 10 28.16 14.64 2.10
C ALA A 10 26.92 14.73 3.01
N LEU A 11 26.95 15.61 4.01
CA LEU A 11 25.79 15.86 4.89
C LEU A 11 24.60 16.44 4.13
N LEU A 12 24.84 17.36 3.20
CA LEU A 12 23.79 17.94 2.35
C LEU A 12 23.17 16.88 1.43
N VAL A 13 23.99 16.03 0.80
CA VAL A 13 23.52 14.91 -0.03
C VAL A 13 22.69 13.95 0.82
N LEU A 14 23.17 13.55 2.00
CA LEU A 14 22.44 12.70 2.92
C LEU A 14 21.07 13.31 3.28
N PHE A 15 21.05 14.59 3.61
CA PHE A 15 19.82 15.32 3.96
C PHE A 15 18.84 15.45 2.80
N SER A 16 19.34 15.57 1.58
CA SER A 16 18.52 15.71 0.37
C SER A 16 17.98 14.36 -0.12
N CYS A 17 18.74 13.28 0.08
CA CYS A 17 18.40 11.95 -0.42
C CYS A 17 17.64 11.09 0.60
N LEU A 18 17.80 11.34 1.90
CA LEU A 18 17.20 10.54 2.97
C LEU A 18 16.34 11.43 3.87
N ASP A 19 15.23 10.86 4.38
CA ASP A 19 14.46 11.50 5.46
C ASP A 19 15.22 11.34 6.80
N VAL A 20 16.33 12.06 6.92
CA VAL A 20 17.25 12.00 8.07
C VAL A 20 16.49 12.22 9.39
N TRP A 21 15.53 13.15 9.39
CA TRP A 21 14.69 13.45 10.55
C TRP A 21 13.83 12.27 10.98
N TYR A 22 13.28 11.51 10.03
CA TYR A 22 12.55 10.28 10.34
C TYR A 22 13.45 9.27 11.06
N PHE A 23 14.64 8.99 10.53
CA PHE A 23 15.55 8.00 11.11
C PHE A 23 16.09 8.42 12.49
N LEU A 24 16.49 9.69 12.64
CA LEU A 24 16.93 10.22 13.94
C LEU A 24 15.83 10.10 14.99
N ARG A 25 14.59 10.41 14.62
CA ARG A 25 13.45 10.32 15.53
C ARG A 25 13.08 8.88 15.84
N ALA A 26 13.10 7.98 14.86
CA ALA A 26 12.90 6.55 15.08
C ALA A 26 13.93 6.00 16.07
N ALA A 27 15.22 6.32 15.88
CA ALA A 27 16.28 5.94 16.79
C ALA A 27 16.05 6.52 18.20
N ALA A 28 15.72 7.81 18.32
CA ALA A 28 15.43 8.43 19.60
C ALA A 28 14.24 7.78 20.33
N VAL A 29 13.18 7.43 19.60
CA VAL A 29 12.01 6.72 20.16
C VAL A 29 12.40 5.33 20.64
N LEU A 30 13.17 4.56 19.86
CA LEU A 30 13.63 3.23 20.24
C LEU A 30 14.56 3.27 21.46
N ILE A 31 15.51 4.22 21.49
CA ILE A 31 16.42 4.42 22.62
C ILE A 31 15.64 4.82 23.87
N ARG A 32 14.72 5.79 23.75
CA ARG A 32 13.87 6.20 24.87
C ARG A 32 13.03 5.03 25.39
N ALA A 33 12.39 4.28 24.51
CA ALA A 33 11.58 3.12 24.87
C ALA A 33 12.40 2.01 25.53
N TRP A 34 13.68 1.86 25.17
CA TRP A 34 14.60 0.93 25.81
C TRP A 34 14.87 1.26 27.29
N PHE A 35 14.93 2.55 27.63
CA PHE A 35 15.13 3.01 29.01
C PHE A 35 13.84 3.14 29.82
N GLN A 36 12.68 3.06 29.17
CA GLN A 36 11.39 3.09 29.85
C GLN A 36 11.05 1.73 30.48
N THR A 37 10.14 1.74 31.45
CA THR A 37 9.64 0.50 32.07
C THR A 37 9.00 -0.41 31.01
N PRO A 38 9.42 -1.69 30.93
CA PRO A 38 8.78 -2.68 30.07
C PRO A 38 7.31 -2.85 30.45
N VAL A 39 6.47 -3.11 29.45
CA VAL A 39 5.04 -3.39 29.63
C VAL A 39 4.82 -4.84 29.19
N TRP A 40 4.70 -5.74 30.16
CA TRP A 40 4.62 -7.17 29.89
C TRP A 40 3.26 -7.60 29.35
N ASP A 41 2.21 -6.84 29.64
CA ASP A 41 0.90 -7.02 29.04
C ASP A 41 0.90 -6.46 27.61
N VAL A 42 0.84 -7.36 26.63
CA VAL A 42 0.89 -7.03 25.21
C VAL A 42 -0.37 -6.27 24.76
N THR A 43 -1.50 -6.48 25.44
CA THR A 43 -2.79 -5.86 25.13
C THR A 43 -3.01 -4.53 25.87
N ALA A 44 -2.18 -4.25 26.87
CA ALA A 44 -2.24 -3.00 27.62
C ALA A 44 -2.00 -1.79 26.71
N GLU A 45 -2.79 -0.76 26.95
CA GLU A 45 -2.65 0.51 26.25
C GLU A 45 -1.36 1.23 26.66
N GLN A 46 -0.64 1.74 25.67
CA GLN A 46 0.53 2.58 25.88
C GLN A 46 0.31 3.97 25.32
N VAL A 47 0.75 4.95 26.11
CA VAL A 47 0.62 6.35 25.76
C VAL A 47 1.99 6.91 25.36
N VAL A 48 2.04 7.51 24.17
CA VAL A 48 3.17 8.33 23.74
C VAL A 48 2.69 9.78 23.63
N VAL A 49 3.33 10.66 24.39
CA VAL A 49 3.04 12.10 24.36
C VAL A 49 3.81 12.79 23.24
N GLY A 50 3.14 13.70 22.54
CA GLY A 50 3.69 14.47 21.43
C GLY A 50 3.12 15.89 21.38
N ARG A 51 3.70 16.71 20.51
CA ARG A 51 3.25 18.08 20.25
C ARG A 51 3.36 18.35 18.75
N VAL A 52 2.40 19.06 18.18
CA VAL A 52 2.44 19.44 16.77
C VAL A 52 3.51 20.51 16.57
N LEU A 53 4.58 20.18 15.84
CA LEU A 53 5.65 21.12 15.54
C LEU A 53 5.36 21.89 14.25
N PRO A 54 6.03 23.03 14.00
CA PRO A 54 5.87 23.78 12.75
C PRO A 54 6.11 22.94 11.47
N ARG A 55 6.97 21.92 11.55
CA ARG A 55 7.28 20.99 10.45
C ARG A 55 6.20 19.94 10.18
N ASP A 56 5.21 19.82 11.06
CA ASP A 56 4.16 18.80 10.98
C ASP A 56 2.87 19.34 10.35
N ILE A 57 2.86 20.60 9.90
CA ILE A 57 1.66 21.33 9.52
C ILE A 57 1.54 21.48 8.02
N ASP A 58 0.30 21.41 7.56
CA ASP A 58 -0.15 21.87 6.26
C ASP A 58 -1.47 22.62 6.44
N MET A 59 -1.67 23.74 5.74
CA MET A 59 -2.89 24.56 5.82
C MET A 59 -3.39 24.84 7.27
N CYS A 60 -2.47 25.18 8.18
CA CYS A 60 -2.72 25.50 9.59
C CYS A 60 -3.20 24.35 10.51
N HIS A 61 -3.22 23.10 10.03
CA HIS A 61 -3.44 21.93 10.86
C HIS A 61 -2.35 20.88 10.67
N MET A 62 -2.26 19.91 11.58
CA MET A 62 -1.36 18.77 11.41
C MET A 62 -1.68 18.05 10.09
N ASN A 63 -0.66 17.85 9.26
CA ASN A 63 -0.81 17.19 7.97
C ASN A 63 -1.27 15.73 8.17
N ASN A 64 -2.22 15.26 7.35
CA ASN A 64 -2.79 13.92 7.46
C ASN A 64 -1.73 12.79 7.44
N ALA A 65 -0.67 12.94 6.64
CA ALA A 65 0.42 11.98 6.58
C ALA A 65 1.25 11.95 7.89
N ARG A 66 1.27 13.05 8.65
CA ARG A 66 1.98 13.12 9.94
C ARG A 66 1.31 12.25 10.99
N TYR A 67 -0.01 12.10 10.97
CA TYR A 67 -0.70 11.17 11.88
C TYR A 67 -0.24 9.72 11.67
N LEU A 68 -0.12 9.28 10.41
CA LEU A 68 0.38 7.92 10.09
C LEU A 68 1.82 7.73 10.57
N ARG A 69 2.65 8.75 10.36
CA ARG A 69 4.06 8.76 10.81
C ARG A 69 4.19 8.72 12.33
N GLU A 70 3.39 9.50 13.06
CA GLU A 70 3.33 9.40 14.54
C GLU A 70 2.85 8.01 14.99
N GLY A 71 1.91 7.44 14.25
CA GLY A 71 1.44 6.07 14.41
C GLY A 71 2.58 5.06 14.38
N ASP A 72 3.51 5.17 13.42
CA ASP A 72 4.72 4.32 13.35
C ASP A 72 5.59 4.46 14.60
N PHE A 73 5.88 5.68 15.04
CA PHE A 73 6.71 5.91 16.22
C PHE A 73 6.08 5.34 17.49
N ALA A 74 4.76 5.48 17.66
CA ALA A 74 4.08 4.86 18.79
C ALA A 74 4.10 3.33 18.71
N ARG A 75 3.97 2.74 17.51
CA ARG A 75 4.15 1.29 17.32
C ARG A 75 5.57 0.83 17.64
N PHE A 76 6.59 1.60 17.27
CA PHE A 76 7.98 1.28 17.64
C PHE A 76 8.18 1.28 19.16
N SER A 77 7.62 2.27 19.85
CA SER A 77 7.63 2.31 21.32
C SER A 77 6.90 1.10 21.91
N LEU A 78 5.69 0.81 21.43
CA LEU A 78 4.86 -0.32 21.85
C LEU A 78 5.62 -1.66 21.71
N TYR A 79 6.19 -1.93 20.54
CA TYR A 79 6.90 -3.18 20.27
C TYR A 79 8.23 -3.32 21.00
N MET A 80 8.91 -2.20 21.26
CA MET A 80 10.13 -2.20 22.07
C MET A 80 9.81 -2.53 23.53
N ARG A 81 8.81 -1.86 24.11
CA ARG A 81 8.44 -2.01 25.53
C ARG A 81 7.76 -3.34 25.84
N ASN A 82 7.07 -3.94 24.87
CA ASN A 82 6.38 -5.23 25.01
C ASN A 82 7.28 -6.41 24.67
N GLY A 83 8.53 -6.14 24.24
CA GLY A 83 9.47 -7.17 23.83
C GLY A 83 9.17 -7.81 22.46
N VAL A 84 8.13 -7.36 21.73
CA VAL A 84 7.79 -7.88 20.39
C VAL A 84 8.99 -7.81 19.45
N PHE A 85 9.77 -6.72 19.45
CA PHE A 85 10.99 -6.65 18.64
C PHE A 85 12.05 -7.69 19.02
N LYS A 86 12.19 -8.01 20.31
CA LYS A 86 13.11 -9.06 20.76
C LYS A 86 12.62 -10.43 20.30
N ALA A 87 11.32 -10.69 20.40
CA ALA A 87 10.71 -11.95 19.93
C ALA A 87 10.83 -12.11 18.40
N LEU A 88 10.58 -11.05 17.63
CA LEU A 88 10.75 -11.06 16.17
C LEU A 88 12.19 -11.41 15.79
N ARG A 89 13.18 -10.78 16.44
CA ARG A 89 14.59 -11.07 16.22
C ARG A 89 14.94 -12.52 16.57
N ALA A 90 14.48 -13.02 17.71
CA ALA A 90 14.73 -14.39 18.15
C ALA A 90 14.12 -15.44 17.20
N LEU A 91 12.98 -15.14 16.59
CA LEU A 91 12.27 -16.01 15.66
C LEU A 91 12.66 -15.80 14.19
N GLY A 92 13.57 -14.87 13.87
CA GLY A 92 13.91 -14.52 12.49
C GLY A 92 12.72 -13.96 11.68
N ALA A 93 11.73 -13.42 12.37
CA ALA A 93 10.48 -12.90 11.81
C ALA A 93 10.56 -11.39 11.57
N SER A 94 9.72 -10.89 10.65
CA SER A 94 9.54 -9.45 10.44
C SER A 94 8.06 -9.10 10.41
N MET A 95 7.75 -7.82 10.65
CA MET A 95 6.40 -7.29 10.57
C MET A 95 6.33 -6.20 9.51
N VAL A 96 5.26 -6.23 8.71
CA VAL A 96 4.98 -5.21 7.68
C VAL A 96 3.54 -4.75 7.79
N VAL A 97 3.31 -3.46 7.55
CA VAL A 97 1.95 -2.90 7.50
C VAL A 97 1.22 -3.48 6.29
N GLY A 98 0.12 -4.19 6.53
CA GLY A 98 -0.73 -4.75 5.48
C GLY A 98 -1.91 -3.83 5.11
N ALA A 99 -2.44 -3.10 6.09
CA ALA A 99 -3.49 -2.11 5.89
C ALA A 99 -3.48 -1.10 7.03
N THR A 100 -3.80 0.15 6.72
CA THR A 100 -4.05 1.18 7.74
C THR A 100 -5.25 2.02 7.31
N THR A 101 -6.19 2.25 8.22
CA THR A 101 -7.32 3.16 8.01
C THR A 101 -7.35 4.13 9.16
N ILE A 102 -7.53 5.42 8.86
CA ILE A 102 -7.62 6.48 9.86
C ILE A 102 -8.91 7.27 9.65
N ARG A 103 -9.60 7.58 10.74
CA ARG A 103 -10.75 8.46 10.79
C ARG A 103 -10.38 9.72 11.55
N PHE A 104 -10.47 10.86 10.89
CA PHE A 104 -10.26 12.18 11.49
C PHE A 104 -11.59 12.70 12.04
N ARG A 105 -11.59 13.15 13.29
CA ARG A 105 -12.74 13.77 13.96
C ARG A 105 -12.47 15.25 14.25
N ARG A 106 -11.25 15.60 14.66
CA ARG A 106 -10.83 16.96 14.93
C ARG A 106 -9.37 17.16 14.49
N ALA A 107 -9.09 18.31 13.89
CA ALA A 107 -7.73 18.72 13.56
C ALA A 107 -6.96 19.12 14.83
N LEU A 108 -5.68 18.75 14.89
CA LEU A 108 -4.70 19.28 15.85
C LEU A 108 -3.99 20.49 15.22
N CYS A 109 -3.89 21.59 15.97
CA CYS A 109 -3.26 22.83 15.52
C CYS A 109 -1.79 22.94 15.95
N ILE A 110 -1.07 23.94 15.42
CA ILE A 110 0.32 24.21 15.80
C ILE A 110 0.49 24.35 17.31
N GLY A 111 1.51 23.68 17.87
CA GLY A 111 1.82 23.74 19.28
C GLY A 111 0.81 23.01 20.18
N GLU A 112 -0.22 22.38 19.65
CA GLU A 112 -1.15 21.58 20.43
C GLU A 112 -0.48 20.27 20.87
N GLY A 113 -0.65 19.92 22.15
CA GLY A 113 -0.20 18.66 22.72
C GLY A 113 -1.21 17.54 22.44
N PHE A 114 -0.70 16.33 22.20
CA PHE A 114 -1.54 15.15 22.03
C PHE A 114 -0.92 13.93 22.70
N GLU A 115 -1.80 13.04 23.15
CA GLU A 115 -1.51 11.67 23.57
C GLU A 115 -1.87 10.72 22.44
N LEU A 116 -0.90 9.92 22.03
CA LEU A 116 -1.11 8.81 21.11
C LEU A 116 -1.21 7.52 21.90
N ARG A 117 -2.44 7.09 22.13
CA ARG A 117 -2.78 5.88 22.87
C ARG A 117 -2.84 4.70 21.92
N SER A 118 -1.95 3.73 22.09
CA SER A 118 -1.77 2.60 21.17
C SER A 118 -1.88 1.28 21.90
N ARG A 119 -2.60 0.31 21.33
CA ARG A 119 -2.72 -1.04 21.88
C ARG A 119 -2.83 -2.08 20.77
N ILE A 120 -2.41 -3.31 21.06
CA ILE A 120 -2.76 -4.49 20.26
C ILE A 120 -4.14 -4.94 20.73
N VAL A 121 -5.13 -4.91 19.84
CA VAL A 121 -6.51 -5.30 20.18
C VAL A 121 -6.65 -6.81 20.16
N THR A 122 -6.17 -7.44 19.08
CA THR A 122 -6.24 -8.89 18.86
C THR A 122 -5.28 -9.28 17.73
N TRP A 123 -5.18 -10.56 17.41
CA TRP A 123 -4.37 -11.08 16.30
C TRP A 123 -5.01 -12.30 15.65
N ASP A 124 -4.72 -12.51 14.37
CA ASP A 124 -5.08 -13.74 13.66
C ASP A 124 -3.83 -14.61 13.41
N GLU A 125 -3.94 -15.62 12.55
CA GLU A 125 -2.84 -16.51 12.19
C GLU A 125 -1.65 -15.81 11.51
N LYS A 126 -1.87 -14.63 10.90
CA LYS A 126 -0.92 -13.95 10.02
C LYS A 126 -0.63 -12.50 10.42
N SER A 127 -1.44 -11.90 11.29
CA SER A 127 -1.47 -10.46 11.48
C SER A 127 -1.85 -10.05 12.91
N PHE A 128 -1.17 -9.03 13.43
CA PHE A 128 -1.63 -8.28 14.60
C PHE A 128 -2.57 -7.15 14.16
N PHE A 129 -3.60 -6.90 14.97
CA PHE A 129 -4.53 -5.79 14.79
C PHE A 129 -4.35 -4.77 15.90
N LEU A 130 -4.02 -3.54 15.51
CA LEU A 130 -3.72 -2.45 16.43
C LEU A 130 -4.74 -1.34 16.29
N GLU A 131 -5.02 -0.73 17.43
CA GLU A 131 -5.80 0.50 17.52
C GLU A 131 -4.91 1.61 18.07
N GLN A 132 -4.98 2.77 17.43
CA GLN A 132 -4.24 3.97 17.86
C GLN A 132 -5.17 5.18 17.86
N ARG A 133 -5.26 5.85 19.00
CA ARG A 133 -6.13 7.00 19.22
C ARG A 133 -5.28 8.23 19.52
N PHE A 134 -5.52 9.29 18.75
CA PHE A 134 -4.99 10.61 19.04
C PHE A 134 -5.96 11.34 19.95
N VAL A 135 -5.54 11.66 21.15
CA VAL A 135 -6.31 12.40 22.15
C VAL A 135 -5.61 13.72 22.41
N SER A 136 -6.32 14.84 22.34
CA SER A 136 -5.70 16.13 22.65
C SER A 136 -5.52 16.31 24.15
N THR A 137 -4.37 16.84 24.56
CA THR A 137 -4.12 17.13 25.99
C THR A 137 -4.82 18.38 26.49
N LYS A 138 -5.40 19.19 25.58
CA LYS A 138 -6.10 20.42 25.95
C LYS A 138 -7.54 20.16 26.39
N ASP A 139 -8.26 19.37 25.58
CA ASP A 139 -9.70 19.17 25.74
C ASP A 139 -10.06 17.69 26.00
N GLU A 140 -9.08 16.78 26.08
CA GLU A 140 -9.23 15.32 26.22
C GLU A 140 -10.11 14.64 25.14
N LEU A 141 -10.43 15.39 24.09
CA LEU A 141 -11.23 14.91 22.97
C LEU A 141 -10.38 14.09 21.99
N VAL A 142 -10.94 12.96 21.55
CA VAL A 142 -10.36 12.12 20.49
C VAL A 142 -10.35 12.87 19.16
N CYS A 143 -9.16 13.18 18.65
CA CYS A 143 -8.92 13.86 17.39
C CYS A 143 -8.97 12.92 16.19
N ALA A 144 -8.36 11.74 16.32
CA ALA A 144 -8.33 10.74 15.26
C ALA A 144 -8.25 9.32 15.83
N VAL A 145 -8.79 8.35 15.11
CA VAL A 145 -8.70 6.92 15.44
C VAL A 145 -8.16 6.18 14.23
N MET A 146 -7.18 5.30 14.45
CA MET A 146 -6.49 4.54 13.42
C MET A 146 -6.53 3.06 13.75
N TYR A 147 -6.91 2.25 12.76
CA TYR A 147 -6.74 0.81 12.77
C TYR A 147 -5.58 0.43 11.85
N CYS A 148 -4.72 -0.45 12.34
CA CYS A 148 -3.55 -0.92 11.59
C CYS A 148 -3.44 -2.45 11.67
N ARG A 149 -3.30 -3.08 10.50
CA ARG A 149 -3.03 -4.51 10.33
C ARG A 149 -1.54 -4.69 10.08
N GLN A 150 -0.88 -5.46 10.93
CA GLN A 150 0.55 -5.74 10.85
C GLN A 150 0.78 -7.21 10.53
N ASN A 151 1.14 -7.51 9.30
CA ASN A 151 1.40 -8.87 8.83
C ASN A 151 2.75 -9.36 9.35
N VAL A 152 2.78 -10.57 9.89
CA VAL A 152 4.02 -11.24 10.29
C VAL A 152 4.52 -12.08 9.12
N ILE A 153 5.79 -11.92 8.76
CA ILE A 153 6.47 -12.69 7.72
C ILE A 153 7.46 -13.65 8.37
N ARG A 154 7.56 -14.87 7.83
CA ARG A 154 8.44 -15.97 8.29
C ARG A 154 8.07 -16.56 9.67
N SER A 155 6.97 -16.12 10.28
CA SER A 155 6.42 -16.66 11.52
C SER A 155 4.91 -16.35 11.62
N SER A 156 4.30 -16.59 12.78
CA SER A 156 2.91 -16.22 13.10
C SER A 156 2.83 -15.38 14.38
N PRO A 157 1.78 -14.56 14.54
CA PRO A 157 1.50 -13.87 15.80
C PRO A 157 1.47 -14.82 17.01
N ASP A 158 0.86 -15.99 16.90
CA ASP A 158 0.80 -16.97 18.00
C ASP A 158 2.19 -17.41 18.47
N LYS A 159 3.13 -17.65 17.57
CA LYS A 159 4.51 -18.01 17.94
C LYS A 159 5.21 -16.86 18.67
N ILE A 160 4.97 -15.63 18.25
CA ILE A 160 5.49 -14.43 18.90
C ILE A 160 4.91 -14.31 20.32
N MET A 161 3.59 -14.47 20.46
CA MET A 161 2.90 -14.41 21.75
C MET A 161 3.34 -15.53 22.70
N GLN A 162 3.49 -16.75 22.18
CA GLN A 162 4.02 -17.88 22.94
C GLN A 162 5.45 -17.62 23.43
N HIS A 163 6.29 -17.02 22.60
CA HIS A 163 7.66 -16.65 22.97
C HIS A 163 7.68 -15.57 24.06
N LEU A 164 6.80 -14.56 23.96
CA LEU A 164 6.72 -13.46 24.94
C LEU A 164 6.16 -13.93 26.28
N CYS A 165 5.05 -14.65 26.27
CA CYS A 165 4.34 -15.03 27.49
C CYS A 165 4.81 -16.36 28.09
N LYS A 166 5.69 -17.10 27.39
CA LYS A 166 6.13 -18.46 27.73
C LYS A 166 4.99 -19.47 27.94
N ARG A 167 3.80 -19.12 27.47
CA ARG A 167 2.57 -19.93 27.51
C ARG A 167 1.76 -19.66 26.25
N LYS A 168 0.89 -20.61 25.89
CA LYS A 168 -0.11 -20.35 24.85
C LYS A 168 -1.10 -19.31 25.39
N VAL A 169 -1.22 -18.19 24.69
CA VAL A 169 -2.16 -17.11 25.01
C VAL A 169 -3.37 -17.29 24.11
N GLU A 170 -4.55 -17.23 24.71
CA GLU A 170 -5.79 -17.22 23.94
C GLU A 170 -5.93 -15.88 23.22
N CYS A 171 -6.32 -15.95 21.96
CA CYS A 171 -6.55 -14.77 21.15
C CYS A 171 -7.75 -13.99 21.71
N PRO A 172 -7.62 -12.69 22.00
CA PRO A 172 -8.75 -11.85 22.41
C PRO A 172 -9.85 -11.85 21.35
N GLU A 173 -11.11 -11.85 21.78
CA GLU A 173 -12.24 -11.74 20.87
C GLU A 173 -12.17 -10.46 20.04
N PHE A 174 -12.58 -10.56 18.77
CA PHE A 174 -12.64 -9.41 17.87
C PHE A 174 -13.81 -8.51 18.26
N PRO A 175 -13.57 -7.24 18.63
CA PRO A 175 -14.65 -6.28 18.80
C PRO A 175 -15.45 -6.12 17.49
N ALA A 176 -16.76 -5.88 17.60
CA ALA A 176 -17.65 -5.84 16.43
C ALA A 176 -17.21 -4.80 15.37
N ASP A 177 -16.77 -3.62 15.81
CA ASP A 177 -16.26 -2.57 14.94
C ASP A 177 -14.96 -2.97 14.21
N LEU A 178 -14.05 -3.65 14.91
CA LEU A 178 -12.85 -4.21 14.31
C LEU A 178 -13.19 -5.30 13.29
N GLN A 179 -14.18 -6.16 13.57
CA GLN A 179 -14.62 -7.19 12.63
C GLN A 179 -15.16 -6.59 11.33
N HIS A 180 -15.95 -5.52 11.41
CA HIS A 180 -16.41 -4.80 10.22
C HIS A 180 -15.25 -4.25 9.40
N TRP A 181 -14.24 -3.68 10.05
CA TRP A 181 -13.05 -3.19 9.36
C TRP A 181 -12.23 -4.33 8.73
N VAL A 182 -12.06 -5.46 9.42
CA VAL A 182 -11.38 -6.65 8.88
C VAL A 182 -12.12 -7.19 7.65
N ASN A 183 -13.46 -7.23 7.68
CA ASN A 183 -14.27 -7.64 6.55
C ASN A 183 -14.10 -6.67 5.36
N PHE A 184 -14.07 -5.36 5.61
CA PHE A 184 -13.80 -4.34 4.60
C PHE A 184 -12.43 -4.54 3.92
N ILE A 185 -11.37 -4.72 4.71
CA ILE A 185 -10.02 -4.97 4.18
C ILE A 185 -9.96 -6.31 3.41
N SER A 186 -10.68 -7.33 3.88
CA SER A 186 -10.72 -8.64 3.22
C SER A 186 -11.42 -8.57 1.87
N ALA A 187 -12.56 -7.87 1.78
CA ALA A 187 -13.27 -7.63 0.53
C ALA A 187 -12.40 -6.84 -0.47
N SER A 188 -11.75 -5.75 -0.01
CA SER A 188 -10.81 -4.97 -0.84
C SER A 188 -9.66 -5.84 -1.35
N SER A 189 -9.10 -6.70 -0.49
CA SER A 189 -8.02 -7.61 -0.87
C SER A 189 -8.47 -8.67 -1.89
N GLN A 190 -9.72 -9.13 -1.84
CA GLN A 190 -10.27 -10.06 -2.84
C GLN A 190 -10.46 -9.38 -4.19
N ALA A 191 -10.98 -8.15 -4.22
CA ALA A 191 -11.13 -7.36 -5.44
C ALA A 191 -9.77 -7.13 -6.14
N LEU A 192 -8.75 -6.71 -5.40
CA LEU A 192 -7.40 -6.52 -5.94
C LEU A 192 -6.78 -7.81 -6.50
N ARG A 193 -7.08 -8.97 -5.91
CA ARG A 193 -6.64 -10.27 -6.46
C ARG A 193 -7.38 -10.65 -7.74
N ALA A 194 -8.65 -10.27 -7.87
CA ALA A 194 -9.42 -10.50 -9.09
C ALA A 194 -8.88 -9.63 -10.24
N GLU A 195 -8.60 -8.35 -9.97
CA GLU A 195 -7.96 -7.43 -10.93
C GLU A 195 -6.61 -7.96 -11.41
N GLY A 196 -5.75 -8.41 -10.49
CA GLY A 196 -4.42 -8.94 -10.85
C GLY A 196 -4.43 -10.27 -11.61
N ARG A 197 -5.55 -10.98 -11.67
CA ARG A 197 -5.71 -12.23 -12.46
C ARG A 197 -6.28 -11.98 -13.85
N GLN A 198 -6.79 -10.78 -14.11
CA GLN A 198 -7.37 -10.45 -15.41
C GLN A 198 -6.22 -10.29 -16.42
N PRO A 199 -6.26 -10.97 -17.59
CA PRO A 199 -5.29 -10.70 -18.63
C PRO A 199 -5.38 -9.23 -19.04
N PRO A 200 -4.27 -8.58 -19.45
CA PRO A 200 -4.29 -7.18 -19.84
C PRO A 200 -5.39 -6.95 -20.89
N PRO A 201 -6.09 -5.81 -20.86
CA PRO A 201 -7.17 -5.53 -21.80
C PRO A 201 -6.66 -5.72 -23.24
N VAL A 202 -7.51 -6.22 -24.14
CA VAL A 202 -7.15 -6.55 -25.54
C VAL A 202 -6.38 -5.41 -26.24
N LEU A 203 -6.66 -4.15 -25.89
CA LEU A 203 -5.92 -2.98 -26.39
C LEU A 203 -4.42 -2.98 -26.01
N ALA A 204 -4.06 -3.47 -24.82
CA ALA A 204 -2.67 -3.62 -24.39
C ALA A 204 -1.98 -4.82 -25.06
N LEU A 205 -2.72 -5.86 -25.45
CA LEU A 205 -2.20 -6.92 -26.31
C LEU A 205 -1.94 -6.40 -27.73
N VAL A 206 -2.83 -5.57 -28.28
CA VAL A 206 -2.66 -4.93 -29.60
C VAL A 206 -1.45 -3.98 -29.61
N LEU A 207 -1.21 -3.22 -28.54
CA LEU A 207 -0.02 -2.36 -28.42
C LEU A 207 1.28 -3.15 -28.26
N LEU A 208 1.25 -4.31 -27.58
CA LEU A 208 2.41 -5.20 -27.48
C LEU A 208 2.68 -5.91 -28.81
N GLU A 209 1.64 -6.27 -29.57
CA GLU A 209 1.76 -6.80 -30.93
C GLU A 209 2.42 -5.79 -31.87
N GLU A 210 2.06 -4.50 -31.81
CA GLU A 210 2.72 -3.49 -32.66
C GLU A 210 4.20 -3.30 -32.34
N VAL A 211 4.60 -3.35 -31.05
CA VAL A 211 6.02 -3.22 -30.65
C VAL A 211 6.82 -4.47 -31.02
N GLU A 212 6.28 -5.67 -30.79
CA GLU A 212 6.89 -6.94 -31.20
C GLU A 212 6.97 -7.08 -32.73
N LEU A 213 5.91 -6.71 -33.47
CA LEU A 213 5.91 -6.71 -34.94
C LEU A 213 6.94 -5.73 -35.50
N ARG A 214 7.10 -4.54 -34.90
CA ARG A 214 8.15 -3.59 -35.30
C ARG A 214 9.54 -4.14 -35.02
N TRP A 215 9.73 -4.81 -33.88
CA TRP A 215 10.99 -5.48 -33.52
C TRP A 215 11.32 -6.63 -34.47
N TRP A 216 10.31 -7.42 -34.84
CA TRP A 216 10.41 -8.51 -35.81
C TRP A 216 10.76 -8.00 -37.21
N TRP A 217 10.06 -6.97 -37.71
CA TRP A 217 10.33 -6.36 -39.01
C TRP A 217 11.73 -5.73 -39.08
N VAL A 218 12.17 -5.07 -38.01
CA VAL A 218 13.53 -4.49 -37.94
C VAL A 218 14.60 -5.59 -37.96
N ASN A 219 14.42 -6.71 -37.25
CA ASN A 219 15.40 -7.80 -37.26
C ASN A 219 15.35 -8.67 -38.52
N TYR A 220 14.19 -8.81 -39.13
CA TYR A 220 14.02 -9.47 -40.43
C TYR A 220 14.68 -8.66 -41.55
N ALA A 221 14.46 -7.34 -41.58
CA ALA A 221 15.12 -6.44 -42.53
C ALA A 221 16.65 -6.37 -42.34
N LEU A 222 17.15 -6.67 -41.13
CA LEU A 222 18.58 -6.74 -40.81
C LEU A 222 19.18 -8.14 -40.94
N GLY A 223 18.42 -9.15 -41.41
CA GLY A 223 18.92 -10.51 -41.67
C GLY A 223 19.32 -11.30 -40.42
N LYS A 224 18.77 -10.99 -39.24
CA LYS A 224 19.16 -11.60 -37.94
C LYS A 224 18.18 -12.66 -37.41
N ALA A 225 17.31 -13.21 -38.25
CA ALA A 225 16.16 -14.01 -37.83
C ALA A 225 16.43 -15.52 -37.58
N ASP A 226 17.62 -15.92 -37.12
CA ASP A 226 17.97 -17.36 -36.94
C ASP A 226 18.23 -17.81 -35.49
N ARG A 227 17.94 -16.99 -34.48
CA ARG A 227 18.16 -17.38 -33.09
C ARG A 227 17.01 -17.00 -32.18
N CYS A 228 15.91 -17.76 -32.23
CA CYS A 228 14.99 -17.97 -31.12
C CYS A 228 13.99 -19.08 -31.47
N ARG A 229 14.37 -20.34 -31.27
CA ARG A 229 13.42 -21.46 -31.24
C ARG A 229 13.31 -21.94 -29.79
N THR A 230 12.28 -21.49 -29.07
CA THR A 230 11.92 -22.04 -27.74
C THR A 230 11.45 -23.49 -27.92
N PRO A 231 11.98 -24.47 -27.18
CA PRO A 231 11.50 -25.85 -27.26
C PRO A 231 10.10 -25.94 -26.65
N GLY A 232 9.12 -26.49 -27.39
CA GLY A 232 7.82 -26.90 -26.85
C GLY A 232 6.57 -26.17 -27.36
N TYR A 233 6.69 -25.21 -28.28
CA TYR A 233 5.53 -24.58 -28.91
C TYR A 233 5.29 -25.17 -30.30
N GLN A 234 4.21 -25.95 -30.48
CA GLN A 234 3.75 -26.41 -31.79
C GLN A 234 2.77 -25.39 -32.37
N VAL A 235 3.07 -24.90 -33.57
CA VAL A 235 2.19 -24.04 -34.36
C VAL A 235 0.96 -24.87 -34.78
N PRO A 236 -0.28 -24.43 -34.55
CA PRO A 236 -1.46 -25.14 -35.04
C PRO A 236 -1.54 -25.04 -36.58
N GLN A 237 -1.93 -26.13 -37.24
CA GLN A 237 -2.17 -26.13 -38.70
C GLN A 237 -3.50 -25.42 -39.06
N PRO A 238 -3.60 -24.84 -40.28
CA PRO A 238 -4.60 -23.82 -40.64
C PRO A 238 -6.04 -24.31 -40.87
N ASP A 239 -6.37 -25.54 -40.50
CA ASP A 239 -7.57 -26.26 -40.96
C ASP A 239 -8.58 -26.58 -39.83
N GLN A 240 -8.46 -25.94 -38.67
CA GLN A 240 -9.36 -26.16 -37.51
C GLN A 240 -10.00 -24.90 -36.90
N VAL A 241 -10.02 -23.75 -37.60
CA VAL A 241 -10.82 -22.59 -37.14
C VAL A 241 -12.14 -22.54 -37.91
N GLY A 242 -13.12 -23.26 -37.36
CA GLY A 242 -14.52 -23.13 -37.75
C GLY A 242 -15.02 -21.69 -37.55
N ALA A 243 -15.83 -21.26 -38.52
CA ALA A 243 -16.46 -19.96 -38.63
C ALA A 243 -17.06 -19.43 -37.31
N LEU A 244 -16.44 -18.40 -36.74
CA LEU A 244 -17.14 -17.40 -35.93
C LEU A 244 -17.45 -16.22 -36.87
N HIS A 245 -18.66 -16.25 -37.43
CA HIS A 245 -19.24 -15.14 -38.17
C HIS A 245 -19.25 -13.87 -37.30
N CYS A 246 -18.43 -12.89 -37.66
CA CYS A 246 -18.50 -11.53 -37.15
C CYS A 246 -19.47 -10.74 -38.04
N PRO A 247 -20.64 -10.28 -37.55
CA PRO A 247 -21.62 -9.61 -38.38
C PRO A 247 -21.30 -8.11 -38.43
N LEU A 248 -20.36 -7.71 -39.29
CA LEU A 248 -20.12 -6.31 -39.64
C LEU A 248 -19.79 -6.21 -41.13
N HIS A 249 -20.73 -6.70 -41.95
CA HIS A 249 -20.76 -6.45 -43.40
C HIS A 249 -22.01 -5.60 -43.71
N THR A 250 -21.94 -4.32 -43.36
CA THR A 250 -22.73 -3.26 -44.01
C THR A 250 -22.05 -1.95 -43.68
N LEU A 251 -21.06 -1.60 -44.49
CA LEU A 251 -20.68 -0.24 -44.84
C LEU A 251 -19.51 -0.39 -45.83
N GLY A 252 -19.83 -0.31 -47.12
CA GLY A 252 -18.84 -0.36 -48.18
C GLY A 252 -17.93 0.85 -48.10
N TYR A 253 -16.66 0.64 -47.76
CA TYR A 253 -15.60 1.64 -47.89
C TYR A 253 -14.43 1.00 -48.62
N THR A 254 -14.15 1.52 -49.81
CA THR A 254 -12.93 1.26 -50.58
C THR A 254 -11.78 2.04 -49.94
N TRP A 255 -10.73 1.34 -49.52
CA TRP A 255 -9.53 1.97 -48.96
C TRP A 255 -8.68 2.59 -50.09
N SER A 256 -8.41 3.90 -49.98
CA SER A 256 -7.38 4.61 -50.76
C SER A 256 -6.25 5.02 -49.80
N PRO A 257 -4.95 4.92 -50.15
CA PRO A 257 -3.84 5.01 -49.20
C PRO A 257 -3.43 6.44 -48.80
N PHE A 258 -4.22 7.46 -49.12
CA PHE A 258 -3.91 8.85 -48.74
C PHE A 258 -5.17 9.56 -48.24
N SER A 259 -5.46 9.48 -46.94
CA SER A 259 -6.22 10.52 -46.24
C SER A 259 -5.89 10.56 -44.75
N THR A 260 -5.58 11.76 -44.30
CA THR A 260 -5.11 12.19 -42.99
C THR A 260 -6.28 12.31 -42.00
N LEU A 261 -6.05 11.86 -40.74
CA LEU A 261 -6.59 12.44 -39.50
C LEU A 261 -8.13 12.63 -39.32
N ALA A 262 -8.99 11.77 -39.86
CA ALA A 262 -10.45 11.93 -39.71
C ALA A 262 -11.26 10.89 -38.87
N PRO A 263 -10.85 9.64 -38.57
CA PRO A 263 -11.80 8.70 -37.94
C PRO A 263 -11.93 8.81 -36.40
N VAL A 264 -11.05 9.54 -35.71
CA VAL A 264 -11.00 9.54 -34.23
C VAL A 264 -12.10 10.40 -33.60
N ALA A 265 -12.55 11.45 -34.28
CA ALA A 265 -13.56 12.36 -33.75
C ALA A 265 -14.98 11.75 -33.75
N GLU A 266 -15.29 10.88 -34.71
CA GLU A 266 -16.63 10.31 -34.86
C GLU A 266 -16.89 9.11 -33.93
N LEU A 267 -15.82 8.48 -33.44
CA LEU A 267 -15.93 7.43 -32.42
C LEU A 267 -16.22 8.00 -31.02
N MET A 268 -15.76 9.22 -30.73
CA MET A 268 -15.99 9.89 -29.43
C MET A 268 -17.40 10.50 -29.29
N SER A 269 -18.04 10.91 -30.39
CA SER A 269 -19.42 11.43 -30.33
C SER A 269 -20.45 10.33 -30.04
N ARG A 270 -20.20 9.10 -30.54
CA ARG A 270 -21.10 7.95 -30.32
C ARG A 270 -20.99 7.33 -28.93
N THR A 271 -19.85 7.47 -28.24
CA THR A 271 -19.72 7.01 -26.84
C THR A 271 -20.45 7.92 -25.86
N LEU A 272 -20.57 9.23 -26.16
CA LEU A 272 -21.28 10.19 -25.32
C LEU A 272 -22.81 10.06 -25.38
N GLN A 273 -23.37 9.51 -26.46
CA GLN A 273 -24.83 9.27 -26.56
C GLN A 273 -25.30 7.98 -25.86
N CYS A 274 -24.40 7.07 -25.50
CA CYS A 274 -24.75 5.85 -24.74
C CYS A 274 -24.91 6.11 -23.22
N GLY A 275 -24.64 7.33 -22.75
CA GLY A 275 -24.74 7.74 -21.34
C GLY A 275 -26.07 8.37 -20.91
N GLN A 276 -27.06 8.50 -21.81
CA GLN A 276 -28.37 9.09 -21.50
C GLN A 276 -29.54 8.17 -21.87
N SER A 277 -29.57 6.94 -21.35
CA SER A 277 -30.83 6.20 -21.26
C SER A 277 -30.75 5.10 -20.18
N SER A 278 -31.04 5.48 -18.94
CA SER A 278 -31.58 4.55 -17.96
C SER A 278 -32.72 5.28 -17.23
N LYS A 279 -33.92 5.16 -17.80
CA LYS A 279 -35.17 5.41 -17.09
C LYS A 279 -35.40 4.22 -16.16
N VAL A 280 -35.50 4.50 -14.86
CA VAL A 280 -36.00 3.56 -13.84
C VAL A 280 -37.48 3.28 -14.12
N PRO A 281 -37.94 2.01 -14.25
CA PRO A 281 -39.36 1.69 -14.23
C PRO A 281 -39.87 1.62 -12.79
N LYS A 282 -41.14 2.03 -12.65
CA LYS A 282 -41.93 2.32 -11.44
C LYS A 282 -41.83 1.32 -10.29
#